data_AF-A0A6V7Y3C0-F1
#
_entry.id   AF-A0A6V7Y3C0-F1
#
_cell.length_a   1.000
_cell.length_b   1.000
_cell.length_c   1.000
_cell.angle_alpha   90.00
_cell.angle_beta   90.00
_cell.angle_gamma   90.00
#
_symmetry.space_group_name_H-M   'P 1'
#
loop_
_entity.id
_entity.type
_entity.pdbx_description
1 polymer ?
#
loop_
_entity_poly.entity_id
_entity_poly.type
_entity_poly.pdbx_seq_one_letter_code
_entity_poly.pdbx_strand_id
1 'polypeptide(L)'
;MNILPFTFVSQCKHPNQCVGQCKCYDPNKWPLSNIEAEKCHVNIINKLNQIREQHDQYITHLGKIRNEFSIYNRKGPLNDNENKEIAELTLNGLQLICFWTSDVVETIAWKLLNPSNHRKNPECPENAETYELATKYNYNNEEKSAIVEIISMVKGIQSLLGQMEDEFCVAIRQHIYV
;
A
#
# COMPACT_ATOMS: atom_id res chain seq x y z
N MET A 1 -6.14 -13.10 -2.64
CA MET A 1 -5.70 -11.69 -2.68
C MET A 1 -4.20 -11.72 -2.95
N ASN A 2 -3.77 -11.48 -4.18
CA ASN A 2 -2.36 -11.61 -4.58
C ASN A 2 -1.58 -10.41 -4.04
N ILE A 3 -1.16 -10.50 -2.78
CA ILE A 3 -0.01 -9.75 -2.28
C ILE A 3 1.15 -10.22 -3.15
N LEU A 4 1.64 -9.36 -4.05
CA LEU A 4 2.82 -9.71 -4.84
C LEU A 4 3.92 -10.10 -3.84
N PRO A 5 4.37 -11.37 -3.83
CA PRO A 5 5.27 -11.84 -2.80
C PRO A 5 6.58 -11.05 -2.89
N PHE A 6 7.27 -10.86 -1.77
CA PHE A 6 8.58 -10.19 -1.69
C PHE A 6 9.61 -10.78 -2.68
N THR A 7 9.43 -12.02 -3.12
CA THR A 7 10.20 -12.69 -4.18
C THR A 7 10.00 -12.08 -5.58
N PHE A 8 8.93 -11.32 -5.81
CA PHE A 8 8.70 -10.61 -7.07
C PHE A 8 9.37 -9.23 -7.11
N VAL A 9 9.67 -8.63 -5.95
CA VAL A 9 10.35 -7.33 -5.85
C VAL A 9 11.80 -7.42 -6.35
N SER A 10 12.46 -8.57 -6.16
CA SER A 10 13.78 -8.87 -6.76
C SER A 10 13.70 -9.30 -8.24
N GLN A 11 12.50 -9.52 -8.77
CA GLN A 11 12.24 -9.88 -10.17
C GLN A 11 11.40 -8.81 -10.89
N CYS A 12 11.33 -7.59 -10.35
CA CYS A 12 10.59 -6.50 -10.97
C CYS A 12 11.01 -6.37 -12.44
N LYS A 13 10.04 -6.49 -13.34
CA LYS A 13 10.19 -6.22 -14.76
C LYS A 13 9.34 -5.01 -15.09
N HIS A 14 9.84 -4.15 -15.97
CA HIS A 14 8.97 -3.14 -16.56
C HIS A 14 7.83 -3.84 -17.31
N PRO A 15 6.56 -3.41 -17.15
CA PRO A 15 5.43 -3.96 -17.90
C PRO A 15 5.67 -3.96 -19.42
N ASN A 16 6.34 -2.91 -19.88
CA ASN A 16 6.79 -2.67 -21.24
C ASN A 16 7.77 -3.72 -21.79
N GLN A 17 8.58 -4.31 -20.91
CA GLN A 17 9.59 -5.30 -21.29
C GLN A 17 8.95 -6.61 -21.76
N CYS A 18 7.78 -6.96 -21.24
CA CYS A 18 7.02 -8.13 -21.70
C CYS A 18 6.47 -7.92 -23.10
N VAL A 19 6.04 -6.70 -23.43
CA VAL A 19 5.50 -6.34 -24.76
C VAL A 19 6.60 -6.37 -25.82
N GLY A 20 7.78 -5.81 -25.51
CA GLY A 20 8.93 -5.83 -26.41
C GLY A 20 9.51 -7.21 -26.70
N GLN A 21 9.24 -8.21 -25.86
CA GLN A 21 9.68 -9.61 -26.04
C GLN A 21 8.70 -10.46 -26.87
N CYS A 22 7.54 -9.92 -27.24
CA CYS A 22 6.55 -10.64 -28.03
C CYS A 22 6.95 -10.72 -29.51
N LYS A 23 6.81 -11.91 -30.12
CA LYS A 23 7.11 -12.14 -31.55
C LYS A 23 6.30 -11.25 -32.52
N CYS A 24 5.14 -10.78 -32.09
CA CYS A 24 4.24 -9.91 -32.84
C CYS A 24 4.36 -8.43 -32.46
N TYR A 25 5.39 -8.05 -31.70
CA TYR A 25 5.59 -6.67 -31.32
C TYR A 25 5.89 -5.80 -32.53
N ASP A 26 5.06 -4.78 -32.72
CA ASP A 26 5.22 -3.76 -33.76
C ASP A 26 5.33 -2.39 -33.08
N PRO A 27 6.53 -1.77 -33.07
CA PRO A 27 6.76 -0.46 -32.46
C PRO A 27 5.84 0.63 -33.01
N ASN A 28 5.40 0.53 -34.27
CA ASN A 28 4.53 1.55 -34.88
C ASN A 28 3.09 1.48 -34.36
N LYS A 29 2.65 0.31 -33.89
CA LYS A 29 1.31 0.11 -33.30
C LYS A 29 1.27 0.42 -31.81
N TRP A 30 2.42 0.36 -31.14
CA TRP A 30 2.55 0.57 -29.70
C TRP A 30 3.66 1.59 -29.41
N PRO A 31 3.52 2.85 -29.86
CA PRO A 31 4.59 3.85 -29.72
C PRO A 31 4.94 4.17 -28.25
N LEU A 32 4.01 3.92 -27.32
CA LEU A 32 4.18 4.21 -25.89
C LEU A 32 4.79 3.04 -25.10
N SER A 33 4.90 1.83 -25.68
CA SER A 33 5.40 0.67 -24.93
C SER A 33 6.90 0.66 -24.71
N ASN A 34 7.66 1.56 -25.33
CA ASN A 34 9.11 1.70 -25.09
C ASN A 34 9.48 2.97 -24.30
N ILE A 35 8.49 3.77 -23.88
CA ILE A 35 8.77 4.99 -23.12
C ILE A 35 8.92 4.60 -21.64
N GLU A 36 10.14 4.69 -21.14
CA GLU A 36 10.39 4.61 -19.69
C GLU A 36 9.96 5.92 -19.03
N ALA A 37 9.20 5.82 -17.94
CA ALA A 37 8.77 6.98 -17.18
C ALA A 37 9.97 7.59 -16.43
N GLU A 38 10.26 8.88 -16.69
CA GLU A 38 11.38 9.59 -16.05
C GLU A 38 11.23 9.72 -14.52
N LYS A 39 10.00 9.57 -14.00
CA LYS A 39 9.68 9.69 -12.57
C LYS A 39 8.68 8.62 -12.15
N CYS A 40 8.75 8.24 -10.88
CA CYS A 40 7.73 7.42 -10.25
C CYS A 40 6.39 8.15 -10.32
N HIS A 41 5.34 7.49 -10.81
CA HIS A 41 3.99 8.07 -10.83
C HIS A 41 3.40 8.15 -9.42
N VAL A 42 3.87 7.30 -8.49
CA VAL A 42 3.57 7.43 -7.06
C VAL A 42 4.58 8.36 -6.41
N ASN A 43 4.15 9.58 -6.09
CA ASN A 43 4.88 10.44 -5.18
C ASN A 43 4.41 10.19 -3.74
N ILE A 44 5.19 9.37 -3.01
CA ILE A 44 4.84 8.93 -1.65
C ILE A 44 4.72 10.09 -0.66
N ILE A 45 5.52 11.15 -0.84
CA ILE A 45 5.50 12.34 0.03
C ILE A 45 4.18 13.09 -0.16
N ASN A 46 3.74 13.29 -1.40
CA ASN A 46 2.48 13.96 -1.68
C ASN A 46 1.28 13.15 -1.16
N LYS A 47 1.32 11.83 -1.31
CA LYS A 47 0.27 10.94 -0.81
C LYS A 47 0.17 10.91 0.71
N LEU A 48 1.29 11.11 1.42
CA LEU A 48 1.33 11.01 2.88
C LEU A 48 0.28 11.89 3.58
N ASN A 49 0.06 13.13 3.09
CA ASN A 49 -0.92 14.03 3.69
C ASN A 49 -2.36 13.48 3.59
N GLN A 50 -2.71 12.93 2.43
CA GLN A 50 -4.01 12.29 2.22
C GLN A 50 -4.14 11.02 3.07
N ILE A 51 -3.08 10.22 3.17
CA ILE A 51 -3.06 8.99 3.97
C ILE A 51 -3.28 9.33 5.46
N ARG A 52 -2.63 10.38 5.98
CA ARG A 52 -2.84 10.84 7.37
C ARG A 52 -4.28 11.21 7.66
N GLU A 53 -4.90 11.99 6.77
CA GLU A 53 -6.30 12.39 6.92
C GLU A 53 -7.23 11.17 6.91
N GLN A 54 -7.03 10.25 5.95
CA GLN A 54 -7.80 9.01 5.87
C GLN A 54 -7.60 8.13 7.11
N HIS A 55 -6.37 8.03 7.61
CA HIS A 55 -6.02 7.28 8.81
C HIS A 55 -6.74 7.85 10.05
N ASP A 56 -6.69 9.16 10.25
CA ASP A 56 -7.29 9.80 11.43
C ASP A 56 -8.81 9.67 11.44
N GLN A 57 -9.45 9.82 10.27
CA GLN A 57 -10.87 9.59 10.09
C GLN A 57 -11.25 8.14 10.40
N TYR A 58 -10.50 7.18 9.83
CA TYR A 58 -10.76 5.76 10.02
C TYR A 58 -10.56 5.31 11.48
N ILE A 59 -9.45 5.68 12.11
CA ILE A 59 -9.15 5.34 13.50
C ILE A 59 -10.18 5.94 14.46
N THR A 60 -10.65 7.16 14.18
CA THR A 60 -11.71 7.79 14.98
C THR A 60 -13.01 6.99 14.91
N HIS A 61 -13.42 6.55 13.70
CA HIS A 61 -14.63 5.75 13.53
C HIS A 61 -14.48 4.36 14.17
N LEU A 62 -13.37 3.68 13.92
CA LEU A 62 -13.05 2.39 14.52
C LEU A 62 -13.02 2.46 16.05
N GLY A 63 -12.43 3.52 16.61
CA GLY A 63 -12.36 3.75 18.04
C GLY A 63 -13.74 3.89 18.69
N LYS A 64 -14.70 4.54 18.01
CA LYS A 64 -16.09 4.64 18.50
C LYS A 64 -16.74 3.26 18.59
N ILE A 65 -16.73 2.50 17.49
CA ILE A 65 -17.31 1.15 17.43
C ILE A 65 -16.65 0.22 18.48
N ARG A 66 -15.32 0.27 18.60
CA ARG A 66 -14.59 -0.52 19.61
C ARG A 66 -15.02 -0.18 21.04
N ASN A 67 -15.17 1.11 21.35
CA ASN A 67 -15.57 1.55 22.68
C ASN A 67 -17.01 1.11 22.99
N GLU A 68 -17.90 1.12 21.99
CA GLU A 68 -19.26 0.59 22.14
C GLU A 68 -19.25 -0.90 22.48
N PHE A 69 -18.44 -1.71 21.79
CA PHE A 69 -18.29 -3.13 22.14
C PHE A 69 -17.72 -3.34 23.55
N SER A 70 -16.67 -2.59 23.93
CA SER A 70 -15.97 -2.76 25.20
C SER A 70 -16.78 -2.30 26.42
N ILE A 71 -17.50 -1.17 26.33
CA ILE A 71 -18.19 -0.58 27.48
C ILE A 71 -19.51 -1.30 27.74
N TYR A 72 -20.24 -1.67 26.70
CA TYR A 72 -21.60 -2.18 26.86
C TYR A 72 -21.68 -3.69 27.12
N ASN A 73 -20.57 -4.44 27.05
CA ASN A 73 -20.58 -5.92 27.17
C ASN A 73 -21.78 -6.47 26.38
N ARG A 74 -21.98 -5.97 25.15
CA ARG A 74 -23.27 -6.02 24.45
C ARG A 74 -23.68 -7.50 24.27
N LYS A 75 -24.62 -7.95 25.10
CA LYS A 75 -25.23 -9.28 25.03
C LYS A 75 -26.54 -9.16 24.28
N GLY A 76 -26.48 -9.31 22.97
CA GLY A 76 -27.67 -9.31 22.10
C GLY A 76 -27.27 -9.25 20.62
N PRO A 77 -28.16 -9.70 19.70
CA PRO A 77 -27.92 -9.56 18.28
C PRO A 77 -27.87 -8.07 17.88
N LEU A 78 -26.91 -7.72 17.03
CA LEU A 78 -26.82 -6.39 16.42
C LEU A 78 -28.02 -6.16 15.50
N ASN A 79 -28.44 -4.91 15.34
CA ASN A 79 -29.45 -4.59 14.33
C ASN A 79 -28.83 -4.58 12.92
N ASP A 80 -29.67 -4.70 11.88
CA ASP A 80 -29.18 -4.82 10.49
C ASP A 80 -28.33 -3.62 10.04
N ASN A 81 -28.65 -2.41 10.52
CA ASN A 81 -27.89 -1.20 10.19
C ASN A 81 -26.50 -1.21 10.86
N GLU A 82 -26.40 -1.65 12.11
CA GLU A 82 -25.13 -1.80 12.83
C GLU A 82 -24.27 -2.88 12.17
N ASN A 83 -24.87 -4.00 11.77
CA ASN A 83 -24.18 -5.07 11.03
C ASN A 83 -23.62 -4.56 9.70
N LYS A 84 -24.41 -3.77 8.96
CA LYS A 84 -23.98 -3.13 7.72
C LYS A 84 -22.84 -2.14 7.96
N GLU A 85 -22.96 -1.25 8.95
CA GLU A 85 -21.95 -0.25 9.28
C GLU A 85 -20.61 -0.91 9.63
N ILE A 86 -20.65 -1.98 10.44
CA ILE A 86 -19.44 -2.74 10.80
C ILE A 86 -18.84 -3.42 9.56
N ALA A 87 -19.66 -4.05 8.71
CA ALA A 87 -19.17 -4.69 7.49
C ALA A 87 -18.50 -3.69 6.53
N GLU A 88 -19.12 -2.52 6.33
CA GLU A 88 -18.55 -1.42 5.54
C GLU A 88 -17.26 -0.89 6.16
N LEU A 89 -17.21 -0.72 7.49
CA LEU A 89 -16.01 -0.29 8.21
C LEU A 89 -14.86 -1.29 8.07
N THR A 90 -15.13 -2.59 8.18
CA THR A 90 -14.12 -3.63 7.97
C THR A 90 -13.62 -3.63 6.53
N LEU A 91 -14.52 -3.53 5.54
CA LEU A 91 -14.15 -3.46 4.13
C LEU A 91 -13.26 -2.24 3.85
N ASN A 92 -13.66 -1.06 4.33
CA ASN A 92 -12.90 0.19 4.17
C ASN A 92 -11.51 0.06 4.78
N GLY A 93 -11.37 -0.53 5.98
CA GLY A 93 -10.07 -0.75 6.62
C GLY A 93 -9.14 -1.65 5.82
N LEU A 94 -9.68 -2.75 5.30
CA LEU A 94 -8.93 -3.66 4.43
C LEU A 94 -8.50 -2.97 3.13
N GLN A 95 -9.38 -2.19 2.50
CA GLN A 95 -9.08 -1.44 1.29
C GLN A 95 -7.98 -0.40 1.53
N LEU A 96 -8.06 0.39 2.61
CA LEU A 96 -7.04 1.38 2.99
C LEU A 96 -5.66 0.71 3.14
N ILE A 97 -5.58 -0.38 3.91
CA ILE A 97 -4.33 -1.15 4.07
C ILE A 97 -3.81 -1.63 2.71
N CYS A 98 -4.67 -2.15 1.84
CA CYS A 98 -4.26 -2.63 0.52
C CYS A 98 -3.71 -1.50 -0.35
N PHE A 99 -4.38 -0.35 -0.40
CA PHE A 99 -3.96 0.79 -1.21
C PHE A 99 -2.62 1.35 -0.72
N TRP A 100 -2.50 1.59 0.58
CA TRP A 100 -1.26 2.16 1.14
C TRP A 100 -0.08 1.21 1.04
N THR A 101 -0.32 -0.10 1.20
CA THR A 101 0.72 -1.12 0.96
C THR A 101 1.13 -1.14 -0.51
N SER A 102 0.17 -1.02 -1.43
CA SER A 102 0.45 -0.96 -2.86
C SER A 102 1.30 0.26 -3.23
N ASP A 103 0.99 1.43 -2.66
CA ASP A 103 1.76 2.66 -2.88
C ASP A 103 3.22 2.54 -2.43
N VAL A 104 3.46 1.90 -1.28
CA VAL A 104 4.80 1.64 -0.77
C VAL A 104 5.54 0.64 -1.68
N VAL A 105 4.90 -0.48 -2.02
CA VAL A 105 5.50 -1.52 -2.87
C VAL A 105 5.81 -0.98 -4.26
N GLU A 106 4.92 -0.18 -4.84
CA GLU A 106 5.10 0.43 -6.15
C GLU A 106 6.25 1.45 -6.16
N THR A 107 6.35 2.26 -5.10
CA THR A 107 7.49 3.18 -4.91
C THR A 107 8.81 2.41 -4.85
N ILE A 108 8.86 1.32 -4.08
CA ILE A 108 10.06 0.47 -3.95
C ILE A 108 10.40 -0.20 -5.28
N ALA A 109 9.40 -0.79 -5.96
CA ALA A 109 9.58 -1.45 -7.25
C ALA A 109 10.13 -0.50 -8.31
N TRP A 110 9.59 0.73 -8.39
CA TRP A 110 10.08 1.73 -9.33
C TRP A 110 11.53 2.13 -9.04
N LYS A 111 11.90 2.32 -7.77
CA LYS A 111 13.27 2.67 -7.36
C LYS A 111 14.27 1.54 -7.64
N LEU A 112 13.85 0.28 -7.52
CA LEU A 112 14.68 -0.87 -7.86
C LEU A 112 14.98 -0.98 -9.36
N LEU A 113 13.99 -0.62 -10.18
CA LEU A 113 14.12 -0.57 -11.63
C LEU A 113 14.94 0.63 -12.13
N ASN A 114 15.00 1.71 -11.33
CA ASN A 114 15.66 2.96 -11.70
C ASN A 114 16.76 3.31 -10.69
N PRO A 115 17.92 2.63 -10.72
CA PRO A 115 19.00 2.87 -9.78
C PRO A 115 19.54 4.30 -9.86
N SER A 116 20.00 4.82 -8.72
CA SER A 116 20.69 6.10 -8.64
C SER A 116 22.06 6.03 -9.31
N ASN A 117 22.67 7.17 -9.55
CA ASN A 117 24.00 7.29 -10.16
C ASN A 117 24.79 8.40 -9.47
N HIS A 118 26.13 8.34 -9.53
CA HIS A 118 27.02 9.38 -8.97
C HIS A 118 26.68 10.80 -9.49
N ARG A 119 26.22 10.91 -10.74
CA ARG A 119 25.77 12.19 -11.32
C ARG A 119 24.50 12.75 -10.67
N LYS A 120 23.61 11.88 -10.17
CA LYS A 120 22.33 12.26 -9.54
C LYS A 120 22.48 12.47 -8.04
N ASN A 121 23.39 11.73 -7.39
CA ASN A 121 23.66 11.84 -5.96
C ASN A 121 25.19 11.85 -5.73
N PRO A 122 25.79 12.99 -5.31
CA PRO A 122 27.23 13.08 -5.10
C PRO A 122 27.73 12.23 -3.92
N GLU A 123 26.86 11.82 -3.00
CA GLU A 123 27.21 10.90 -1.90
C GLU A 123 27.33 9.43 -2.35
N CYS A 124 26.94 9.14 -3.59
CA CYS A 124 26.95 7.80 -4.14
C CYS A 124 28.33 7.47 -4.73
N PRO A 125 29.11 6.53 -4.18
CA PRO A 125 30.42 6.22 -4.72
C PRO A 125 30.36 5.57 -6.11
N GLU A 126 31.38 5.77 -6.96
CA GLU A 126 31.42 5.23 -8.33
C GLU A 126 31.53 3.70 -8.39
N ASN A 127 32.07 3.08 -7.32
CA ASN A 127 32.23 1.63 -7.20
C ASN A 127 31.08 0.95 -6.43
N ALA A 128 29.97 1.65 -6.16
CA ALA A 128 28.85 1.05 -5.44
C ALA A 128 28.18 -0.05 -6.26
N GLU A 129 27.75 -1.12 -5.58
CA GLU A 129 27.01 -2.20 -6.23
C GLU A 129 25.62 -1.74 -6.69
N THR A 130 25.10 -2.36 -7.76
CA THR A 130 23.79 -1.99 -8.33
C THR A 130 22.65 -2.04 -7.31
N TYR A 131 22.68 -2.97 -6.36
CA TYR A 131 21.68 -3.05 -5.30
C TYR A 131 21.78 -1.87 -4.31
N GLU A 132 22.99 -1.42 -3.97
CA GLU A 132 23.18 -0.24 -3.12
C GLU A 132 22.72 1.04 -3.83
N LEU A 133 22.98 1.16 -5.13
CA LEU A 133 22.52 2.27 -5.98
C LEU A 133 20.98 2.35 -6.02
N ALA A 134 20.31 1.21 -6.05
CA ALA A 134 18.87 1.10 -6.13
C ALA A 134 18.16 1.28 -4.78
N THR A 135 18.87 1.03 -3.67
CA THR A 135 18.31 1.08 -2.32
C THR A 135 18.91 2.23 -1.51
N LYS A 136 20.09 2.04 -0.93
CA LYS A 136 20.74 2.97 0.02
C LYS A 136 20.82 4.41 -0.48
N TYR A 137 21.18 4.59 -1.76
CA TYR A 137 21.43 5.91 -2.36
C TYR A 137 20.26 6.47 -3.18
N ASN A 138 19.12 5.77 -3.22
CA ASN A 138 17.98 6.13 -4.07
C ASN A 138 16.79 6.74 -3.31
N TYR A 139 16.90 6.92 -2.00
CA TYR A 139 15.85 7.54 -1.18
C TYR A 139 16.38 8.77 -0.45
N ASN A 140 15.61 9.86 -0.53
CA ASN A 140 15.79 11.05 0.29
C ASN A 140 15.29 10.80 1.72
N ASN A 141 15.75 11.61 2.68
CA ASN A 141 15.32 11.47 4.08
C ASN A 141 13.80 11.62 4.26
N GLU A 142 13.18 12.52 3.50
CA GLU A 142 11.73 12.71 3.48
C GLU A 142 10.99 11.47 2.97
N GLU A 143 11.47 10.85 1.88
CA GLU A 143 10.88 9.62 1.34
C GLU A 143 11.01 8.47 2.35
N LYS A 144 12.17 8.33 3.00
CA LYS A 144 12.39 7.32 4.06
C LYS A 144 11.42 7.51 5.22
N SER A 145 11.26 8.74 5.71
CA SER A 145 10.32 9.05 6.78
C SER A 145 8.88 8.74 6.36
N ALA A 146 8.48 9.16 5.16
CA ALA A 146 7.13 8.92 4.64
C ALA A 146 6.81 7.42 4.55
N ILE A 147 7.74 6.60 4.03
CA ILE A 147 7.57 5.16 3.93
C ILE A 147 7.43 4.53 5.33
N VAL A 148 8.28 4.89 6.29
CA VAL A 148 8.22 4.36 7.66
C VAL A 148 6.89 4.72 8.32
N GLU A 149 6.41 5.94 8.12
CA GLU A 149 5.15 6.41 8.69
C GLU A 149 3.95 5.67 8.10
N ILE A 150 3.91 5.48 6.78
CA ILE A 150 2.84 4.72 6.10
C ILE A 150 2.84 3.26 6.56
N ILE A 151 4.01 2.62 6.64
CA ILE A 151 4.10 1.24 7.16
C ILE A 151 3.61 1.17 8.60
N SER A 152 3.94 2.15 9.44
CA SER A 152 3.48 2.21 10.83
C SER A 152 1.96 2.35 10.91
N MET A 153 1.35 3.23 10.11
CA MET A 153 -0.11 3.37 10.02
C MET A 153 -0.80 2.08 9.55
N VAL A 154 -0.25 1.43 8.51
CA VAL A 154 -0.74 0.13 8.02
C VAL A 154 -0.71 -0.93 9.14
N LYS A 155 0.43 -1.04 9.84
CA LYS A 155 0.58 -2.01 10.94
C LYS A 155 -0.32 -1.70 12.13
N GLY A 156 -0.55 -0.41 12.41
CA GLY A 156 -1.50 0.06 13.42
C GLY A 156 -2.91 -0.41 13.14
N ILE A 157 -3.44 -0.11 11.94
CA ILE A 157 -4.78 -0.56 11.53
C ILE A 157 -4.87 -2.08 11.49
N GLN A 158 -3.86 -2.76 10.93
CA GLN A 158 -3.83 -4.23 10.86
C GLN A 158 -3.98 -4.86 12.27
N SER A 159 -3.25 -4.32 13.25
CA SER A 159 -3.33 -4.77 14.65
C SER A 159 -4.71 -4.53 15.25
N LEU A 160 -5.29 -3.35 15.05
CA LEU A 160 -6.60 -2.99 15.60
C LEU A 160 -7.73 -3.81 14.97
N LEU A 161 -7.69 -4.05 13.66
CA LEU A 161 -8.65 -4.92 12.97
C LEU A 161 -8.57 -6.36 13.49
N GLY A 162 -7.36 -6.88 13.68
CA GLY A 162 -7.16 -8.24 14.21
C GLY A 162 -7.66 -8.41 15.66
N GLN A 163 -7.65 -7.35 16.46
CA GLN A 163 -8.20 -7.41 17.83
C GLN A 163 -9.73 -7.50 17.87
N MET A 164 -10.44 -7.10 16.81
CA MET A 164 -11.90 -7.09 16.71
C MET A 164 -12.43 -8.12 15.69
N GLU A 165 -11.58 -9.08 15.30
CA GLU A 165 -11.87 -10.03 14.23
C GLU A 165 -13.15 -10.84 14.51
N ASP A 166 -13.31 -11.32 15.74
CA ASP A 166 -14.45 -12.15 16.13
C ASP A 166 -15.77 -11.39 16.00
N GLU A 167 -15.84 -10.15 16.50
CA GLU A 167 -17.01 -9.29 16.41
C GLU A 167 -17.34 -8.95 14.96
N PHE A 168 -16.32 -8.61 14.16
CA PHE A 168 -16.49 -8.28 12.74
C PHE A 168 -16.98 -9.49 11.94
N CYS A 169 -16.44 -10.68 12.18
CA CYS A 169 -16.89 -11.90 11.50
C CYS A 169 -18.36 -12.22 11.78
N VAL A 170 -18.86 -11.98 12.99
CA VAL A 170 -20.28 -12.14 13.30
C VAL A 170 -21.12 -11.11 12.54
N ALA A 171 -20.76 -9.82 12.63
CA ALA A 171 -21.50 -8.75 11.98
C ALA A 171 -21.56 -8.89 10.46
N ILE A 172 -20.43 -9.23 9.82
CA ILE A 172 -20.35 -9.46 8.37
C ILE A 172 -21.24 -10.62 7.94
N ARG A 173 -21.23 -11.75 8.68
CA ARG A 173 -22.10 -12.88 8.36
C ARG A 173 -23.57 -12.50 8.47
N GLN A 174 -23.94 -11.77 9.53
CA GLN A 174 -25.31 -11.30 9.69
C GLN A 174 -25.70 -10.35 8.57
N HIS A 175 -24.84 -9.43 8.16
CA HIS A 175 -25.13 -8.51 7.05
C HIS A 175 -25.29 -9.20 5.67
N ILE A 176 -24.57 -10.30 5.41
CA ILE A 176 -24.62 -10.99 4.12
C ILE A 176 -25.83 -11.93 4.01
N TYR A 177 -26.20 -12.61 5.10
CA TYR A 177 -27.20 -13.68 5.09
C TYR A 177 -28.60 -13.26 5.56
N VAL A 178 -28.72 -12.10 6.21
CA VAL A 178 -30.01 -11.52 6.66
C VAL A 178 -30.39 -10.38 5.72
#